data_AF-A0A522IH74-F1
#
_entry.id   AF-A0A522IH74-F1
#
_cell.length_a   1.000
_cell.length_b   1.000
_cell.length_c   1.000
_cell.angle_alpha   90.00
_cell.angle_beta   90.00
_cell.angle_gamma   90.00
#
_symmetry.space_group_name_H-M   'P 1'
#
loop_
_entity.id
_entity.type
_entity.pdbx_description
1 polymer ?
#
loop_
_entity_poly.entity_id
_entity_poly.type
_entity_poly.pdbx_seq_one_letter_code
_entity_poly.pdbx_strand_id
1 'polypeptide(L)' 'MHHLKTLALTLALGFPLSALAAGIPVKMYKNPNCGCCDRWAKYLETNGFTVETINTPDLV' A
#
# COMPACT_ATOMS: atom_id res chain seq x y z
N MET A 1 -6.37 14.42 41.82
CA MET A 1 -7.35 14.20 40.72
C MET A 1 -7.04 15.01 39.45
N HIS A 2 -6.47 16.22 39.53
CA HIS A 2 -6.06 16.98 38.34
C HIS A 2 -4.95 16.29 37.53
N HIS A 3 -3.91 15.74 38.18
CA HIS A 3 -2.82 15.03 37.51
C HIS A 3 -3.27 13.80 36.71
N LEU A 4 -4.31 13.10 37.18
CA LEU A 4 -4.87 11.94 36.48
C LEU A 4 -5.55 12.35 35.16
N LYS A 5 -6.22 13.51 35.15
CA LYS A 5 -6.81 14.09 33.94
C LYS A 5 -5.72 14.56 32.95
N THR A 6 -4.63 15.14 33.46
CA THR A 6 -3.50 15.59 32.64
C THR A 6 -2.75 14.41 32.00
N LEU A 7 -2.61 13.31 32.73
CA LEU A 7 -1.96 12.08 32.23
C LEU A 7 -2.79 11.38 31.15
N ALA A 8 -4.12 11.35 31.30
CA ALA A 8 -5.01 10.76 30.30
C ALA A 8 -5.01 11.55 28.98
N LEU A 9 -4.95 12.89 29.05
CA LEU A 9 -4.96 13.75 27.86
C LEU A 9 -3.65 13.65 27.05
N THR A 10 -2.52 13.53 27.74
CA THR A 10 -1.21 13.35 27.09
C THR A 10 -1.07 11.99 26.42
N LEU A 11 -1.65 10.93 26.99
CA LEU A 11 -1.63 9.60 26.38
C LEU A 11 -2.49 9.52 25.12
N ALA A 12 -3.63 10.22 25.09
CA ALA A 12 -4.52 10.25 23.91
C ALA A 12 -3.93 11.01 22.71
N LEU A 13 -3.15 12.08 22.98
CA LEU A 13 -2.51 12.89 21.94
C LEU A 13 -1.13 12.35 21.50
N GLY A 14 -0.51 11.51 22.32
CA GLY A 14 0.80 10.91 22.04
C GLY A 14 0.77 9.62 21.22
N PHE A 15 -0.41 9.05 20.98
CA PHE A 15 -0.54 7.81 20.21
C PHE A 15 -0.47 8.14 18.71
N PRO A 16 0.56 7.71 17.97
CA PRO A 16 0.63 7.95 16.54
C PRO A 16 -0.55 7.23 15.89
N LEU A 17 -1.45 8.00 15.28
CA LEU A 17 -2.44 7.46 14.36
C LEU A 17 -1.67 7.00 13.12
N SER A 18 -1.28 5.73 13.10
CA SER A 18 -0.76 5.10 11.89
C SER A 18 -1.87 5.19 10.84
N ALA A 19 -1.72 6.11 9.89
CA ALA A 19 -2.61 6.18 8.75
C ALA A 19 -2.51 4.85 8.00
N LEU A 20 -3.62 4.11 7.92
CA LEU A 20 -3.75 3.00 6.99
C LEU A 20 -3.78 3.61 5.58
N ALA A 21 -2.61 3.83 5.00
CA ALA A 21 -2.51 4.19 3.59
C ALA A 21 -2.97 2.98 2.77
N ALA A 22 -4.02 3.16 1.97
CA ALA A 22 -4.36 2.20 0.93
C ALA A 22 -3.16 2.06 -0.02
N GLY A 23 -2.95 0.85 -0.55
CA GLY A 23 -1.79 0.60 -1.41
C GLY A 23 -1.80 1.52 -2.64
N ILE A 24 -0.62 1.99 -3.06
CA ILE A 24 -0.47 2.93 -4.17
C ILE A 24 -0.99 2.27 -5.46
N PRO A 25 -2.02 2.82 -6.13
CA PRO A 25 -2.61 2.16 -7.30
C PRO A 25 -1.68 2.21 -8.50
N VAL A 26 -1.53 1.09 -9.19
CA VAL A 26 -0.72 0.93 -10.41
C VAL A 26 -1.55 0.18 -11.44
N LYS A 27 -1.61 0.71 -12.66
CA LYS A 27 -2.10 -0.02 -13.84
C LYS A 27 -0.91 -0.50 -14.65
N MET A 28 -0.74 -1.81 -14.74
CA MET A 28 0.35 -2.43 -15.48
C MET A 28 -0.18 -3.06 -16.77
N TYR A 29 0.20 -2.50 -17.90
CA TYR A 29 -0.01 -3.12 -19.20
C TYR A 29 1.12 -4.11 -19.46
N LYS A 30 0.79 -5.36 -19.77
CA LYS A 30 1.81 -6.40 -20.02
C LYS A 30 1.45 -7.25 -21.23
N ASN A 31 2.48 -7.84 -21.85
CA ASN A 31 2.27 -8.99 -22.71
C ASN A 31 1.70 -10.16 -21.87
N PRO A 32 0.62 -10.84 -22.29
CA PRO A 32 0.02 -11.95 -21.55
C PRO A 32 1.04 -13.04 -21.16
N ASN A 33 2.06 -13.24 -22.00
CA ASN A 33 3.04 -14.30 -21.85
C ASN A 33 4.31 -13.87 -21.09
N CYS A 34 4.43 -12.62 -20.59
CA CYS A 34 5.61 -12.26 -19.77
C CYS A 34 5.44 -12.66 -18.30
N GLY A 35 5.94 -13.85 -17.96
CA GLY A 35 6.09 -14.26 -16.55
C GLY A 35 7.05 -13.37 -15.75
N CYS A 36 7.84 -12.53 -16.42
CA CYS A 36 8.67 -11.49 -15.81
C CYS A 36 7.81 -10.39 -15.15
N CYS A 37 6.78 -9.94 -15.85
CA CYS A 37 5.86 -8.90 -15.41
C CYS A 37 5.03 -9.39 -14.22
N ASP A 38 4.68 -10.68 -14.20
CA ASP A 38 3.95 -11.28 -13.07
C ASP A 38 4.78 -11.26 -11.78
N ARG A 39 6.08 -11.59 -11.88
CA ARG A 39 6.98 -11.48 -10.72
C ARG A 39 7.17 -10.03 -10.26
N TRP A 40 7.21 -9.09 -11.20
CA TRP A 40 7.34 -7.68 -10.88
C TRP A 40 6.07 -7.11 -10.22
N ALA A 41 4.88 -7.47 -10.71
CA ALA A 41 3.62 -7.16 -10.05
C ALA A 41 3.61 -7.69 -8.61
N LYS A 42 4.07 -8.93 -8.41
CA LYS A 42 4.15 -9.49 -7.06
C LYS A 42 5.08 -8.71 -6.14
N TYR A 43 6.24 -8.30 -6.65
CA TYR A 43 7.16 -7.44 -5.90
C TYR A 43 6.50 -6.12 -5.51
N LEU A 44 5.81 -5.44 -6.44
CA LEU A 44 5.09 -4.20 -6.15
C LEU A 44 4.02 -4.39 -5.08
N GLU A 45 3.21 -5.44 -5.16
CA GLU A 45 2.19 -5.75 -4.15
C GLU A 45 2.81 -5.91 -2.75
N THR A 46 3.96 -6.59 -2.65
CA THR A 46 4.67 -6.74 -1.36
C THR A 46 5.26 -5.44 -0.82
N ASN A 47 5.39 -4.41 -1.66
CA ASN A 47 5.91 -3.09 -1.30
C ASN A 47 4.80 -2.03 -1.17
N GLY A 48 3.55 -2.45 -0.97
CA GLY A 48 2.44 -1.54 -0.66
C GLY A 48 1.80 -0.89 -1.89
N PHE A 49 1.95 -1.49 -3.07
CA PHE A 49 1.21 -1.10 -4.26
C PHE A 49 -0.04 -1.98 -4.47
N THR A 50 -1.06 -1.42 -5.10
CA THR A 50 -2.25 -2.14 -5.57
C THR A 50 -2.17 -2.25 -7.08
N VAL A 51 -1.82 -3.42 -7.62
CA VAL A 51 -1.54 -3.59 -9.05
C VAL A 51 -2.76 -4.15 -9.78
N GLU A 52 -3.26 -3.41 -10.77
CA GLU A 52 -4.20 -3.87 -11.77
C GLU A 52 -3.43 -4.26 -13.03
N THR A 53 -3.49 -5.54 -13.42
CA THR A 53 -2.82 -6.03 -14.62
C THR A 53 -3.77 -6.03 -15.80
N ILE A 54 -3.36 -5.37 -16.89
CA ILE A 54 -4.08 -5.30 -18.16
C ILE A 54 -3.26 -6.05 -19.20
N ASN A 55 -3.82 -7.14 -19.71
CA ASN A 55 -3.22 -7.92 -20.76
C ASN A 55 -3.33 -7.18 -22.10
N THR A 56 -2.18 -6.87 -22.69
CA THR A 56 -2.06 -6.18 -23.97
C THR A 56 -1.28 -7.08 -24.94
N PRO A 57 -1.97 -7.86 -25.81
CA PRO A 57 -1.32 -8.83 -26.70
C PRO A 57 -0.30 -8.22 -27.65
N ASP A 58 -0.51 -6.96 -28.06
CA ASP A 58 0.35 -6.24 -29.02
C ASP A 58 1.48 -5.45 -28.33
N LEU A 59 1.69 -5.66 -27.03
CA LEU A 59 2.81 -5.07 -26.31
C LEU A 59 4.09 -5.87 -26.64
N VAL A 60 5.00 -5.20 -27.35
CA VAL A 60 6.35 -5.69 -27.68
C VAL A 60 7.32 -5.53 -26.52
#